data_AF-A0A937B249-F1
#
_entry.id   AF-A0A937B249-F1
#
_cell.length_a   1.000
_cell.length_b   1.000
_cell.length_c   1.000
_cell.angle_alpha   90.00
_cell.angle_beta   90.00
_cell.angle_gamma   90.00
#
_symmetry.space_group_name_H-M   'P 1'
#
loop_
_entity.id
_entity.type
_entity.pdbx_description
1 polymer ?
#
loop_
_entity_poly.entity_id
_entity_poly.type
_entity_poly.pdbx_seq_one_letter_code
_entity_poly.pdbx_strand_id
1 'polypeptide(L)'
;MLLRDTAVALTAAGIDNARFEARLLLSHATGLTVERLISRGPDPVPADVTARLRELTARRVRREPMAYILGEREFWGLRFMVSPAVLVPRPDSETVIETVLDLFPDRSRPLRTIDLGTGSGCLLLTLLREFSQAHGVAMDASSAALEVARANAEALGVASRTTFVAADCGEPGWV
;
A
#
# COMPACT_ATOMS: atom_id res chain seq x y z
N MET A 1 16.44 -9.50 -22.22
CA MET A 1 15.28 -9.85 -23.07
C MET A 1 13.98 -9.56 -22.32
N LEU A 2 13.76 -10.21 -21.17
CA LEU A 2 12.54 -10.11 -20.37
C LEU A 2 12.03 -8.67 -20.06
N LEU A 3 12.89 -7.78 -19.56
CA LEU A 3 12.50 -6.41 -19.22
C LEU A 3 12.05 -5.61 -20.46
N ARG A 4 12.73 -5.81 -21.60
CA ARG A 4 12.40 -5.16 -22.87
C ARG A 4 11.04 -5.63 -23.36
N ASP A 5 10.79 -6.94 -23.30
CA ASP A 5 9.54 -7.54 -23.78
C ASP A 5 8.35 -7.06 -22.93
N THR A 6 8.51 -7.03 -21.60
CA THR A 6 7.50 -6.44 -20.70
C THR A 6 7.25 -4.97 -21.02
N ALA A 7 8.31 -4.15 -21.19
CA ALA A 7 8.13 -2.73 -21.52
C ALA A 7 7.43 -2.53 -22.87
N VAL A 8 7.71 -3.37 -23.87
CA VAL A 8 7.01 -3.35 -25.17
C VAL A 8 5.53 -3.69 -25.01
N ALA A 9 5.21 -4.75 -24.25
CA ALA A 9 3.83 -5.13 -24.00
C ALA A 9 3.03 -4.02 -23.28
N LEU A 10 3.64 -3.38 -22.27
CA LEU A 10 3.02 -2.27 -21.54
C LEU A 10 2.84 -1.04 -22.45
N THR A 11 3.84 -0.71 -23.28
CA THR A 11 3.74 0.40 -24.24
C THR A 11 2.60 0.16 -25.24
N ALA A 12 2.49 -1.07 -25.76
CA ALA A 12 1.41 -1.45 -26.68
C ALA A 12 0.01 -1.37 -26.04
N ALA A 13 -0.07 -1.56 -24.72
CA ALA A 13 -1.31 -1.41 -23.95
C ALA A 13 -1.63 0.05 -23.58
N GLY A 14 -0.82 1.03 -24.02
CA GLY A 14 -0.98 2.45 -23.72
C GLY A 14 -0.72 2.80 -22.25
N ILE A 15 0.21 2.08 -21.61
CA ILE A 15 0.66 2.36 -20.25
C ILE A 15 1.80 3.40 -20.28
N ASP A 16 1.59 4.52 -19.59
CA ASP A 16 2.62 5.52 -19.39
C ASP A 16 3.77 4.98 -18.53
N ASN A 17 4.99 5.52 -18.71
CA ASN A 17 6.16 5.08 -17.96
C ASN A 17 6.44 3.55 -18.03
N ALA A 18 6.09 2.90 -19.14
CA ALA A 18 6.19 1.44 -19.34
C ALA A 18 7.54 0.83 -18.94
N ARG A 19 8.66 1.51 -19.18
CA ARG A 19 10.00 1.03 -18.76
C ARG A 19 10.17 0.98 -17.25
N PHE A 20 9.65 1.98 -16.54
CA PHE A 20 9.69 2.03 -15.09
C PHE A 20 8.78 0.96 -14.49
N GLU A 21 7.54 0.87 -14.97
CA GLU A 21 6.62 -0.17 -14.52
C GLU A 21 7.15 -1.58 -14.79
N ALA A 22 7.77 -1.84 -15.94
CA ALA A 22 8.40 -3.12 -16.23
C ALA A 22 9.50 -3.49 -15.20
N ARG A 23 10.25 -2.50 -14.69
CA ARG A 23 11.24 -2.74 -13.62
C ARG A 23 10.58 -3.06 -12.29
N LEU A 24 9.47 -2.39 -11.95
CA LEU A 24 8.69 -2.71 -10.74
C LEU A 24 8.15 -4.14 -10.79
N LEU A 25 7.57 -4.55 -11.93
CA LEU A 25 7.07 -5.91 -12.09
C LEU A 25 8.19 -6.95 -12.02
N LEU A 26 9.35 -6.68 -12.61
CA LEU A 26 10.51 -7.57 -12.52
C LEU A 26 11.08 -7.64 -11.10
N SER A 27 11.13 -6.50 -10.40
CA SER A 27 11.54 -6.41 -8.99
C SER A 27 10.63 -7.28 -8.13
N HIS A 28 9.32 -7.13 -8.28
CA HIS A 28 8.34 -7.96 -7.60
C HIS A 28 8.46 -9.45 -7.98
N ALA A 29 8.64 -9.75 -9.27
CA ALA A 29 8.78 -11.11 -9.77
C ALA A 29 10.07 -11.81 -9.30
N THR A 30 11.12 -11.08 -8.95
CA THR A 30 12.41 -11.62 -8.49
C THR A 30 12.61 -11.53 -6.98
N GLY A 31 11.84 -10.68 -6.29
CA GLY A 31 12.10 -10.32 -4.89
C GLY A 31 13.36 -9.46 -4.70
N LEU A 32 13.94 -8.95 -5.79
CA LEU A 32 15.12 -8.07 -5.76
C LEU A 32 14.67 -6.62 -5.89
N THR A 33 15.38 -5.71 -5.24
CA THR A 33 15.15 -4.28 -5.43
C THR A 33 15.55 -3.85 -6.85
N VAL A 34 15.01 -2.73 -7.32
CA VAL A 34 15.32 -2.19 -8.65
C VAL A 34 16.82 -1.88 -8.78
N GLU A 35 17.47 -1.40 -7.71
CA GLU A 35 18.91 -1.13 -7.66
C GLU A 35 19.71 -2.41 -7.88
N ARG A 36 19.33 -3.51 -7.21
CA ARG A 36 20.00 -4.81 -7.37
C ARG A 36 19.80 -5.40 -8.76
N LEU A 37 18.67 -5.11 -9.41
CA LEU A 37 18.42 -5.52 -10.78
C LEU A 37 19.28 -4.73 -11.79
N ILE A 38 19.54 -3.45 -11.52
CA ILE A 38 20.41 -2.62 -12.37
C ILE A 38 21.88 -3.02 -12.21
N SER A 39 22.31 -3.36 -11.00
CA SER A 39 23.70 -3.75 -10.72
C SER A 39 24.04 -5.19 -11.15
N ARG A 40 23.04 -6.03 -11.40
CA ARG A 40 23.25 -7.41 -11.85
C ARG A 40 23.58 -7.45 -13.35
N GLY A 41 24.62 -8.22 -13.69
CA GLY A 41 24.94 -8.58 -15.06
C GLY A 41 23.88 -9.51 -15.69
N PRO A 42 24.12 -10.00 -16.92
CA PRO A 42 23.17 -10.83 -17.67
C PRO A 42 23.13 -12.27 -17.15
N ASP A 43 22.73 -12.45 -15.89
CA ASP A 43 22.50 -13.79 -15.33
C ASP A 43 21.25 -14.43 -15.96
N PRO A 44 21.24 -15.77 -16.12
CA PRO A 44 20.04 -16.49 -16.53
C PRO A 44 18.90 -16.23 -15.54
N VAL A 45 17.73 -15.82 -16.06
CA VAL A 45 16.53 -15.62 -15.24
C VAL A 45 15.83 -16.98 -15.07
N PRO A 46 15.53 -17.40 -13.83
CA PRO A 46 14.80 -18.63 -13.57
C PRO A 46 13.44 -18.70 -14.29
N ALA A 47 12.99 -19.91 -14.64
CA ALA A 47 11.76 -20.12 -15.40
C ALA A 47 10.49 -19.70 -14.63
N ASP A 48 10.49 -19.89 -13.31
CA ASP A 48 9.45 -19.46 -12.38
C ASP A 48 9.32 -17.92 -12.34
N VAL A 49 10.45 -17.19 -12.29
CA VAL A 49 10.45 -15.72 -12.39
C VAL A 49 9.87 -15.26 -13.72
N THR A 50 10.20 -15.95 -14.80
CA THR A 50 9.67 -15.65 -16.14
C THR A 50 8.16 -15.86 -16.20
N ALA A 51 7.65 -16.96 -15.64
CA ALA A 51 6.21 -17.23 -15.57
C ALA A 51 5.49 -16.16 -14.72
N ARG A 52 6.03 -15.85 -13.54
CA ARG A 52 5.48 -14.82 -12.65
C ARG A 52 5.45 -13.45 -13.31
N LEU A 53 6.53 -13.02 -13.97
CA LEU A 53 6.55 -11.73 -14.66
C LEU A 53 5.51 -11.65 -15.78
N ARG A 54 5.31 -12.74 -16.54
CA ARG A 54 4.27 -12.77 -17.59
C ARG A 54 2.88 -12.60 -17.01
N GLU A 55 2.57 -13.26 -15.90
CA GLU A 55 1.29 -13.11 -15.21
C GLU A 55 1.06 -11.67 -14.74
N LEU A 56 2.05 -11.08 -14.06
CA LEU A 56 1.99 -9.70 -13.59
C LEU A 56 1.85 -8.70 -14.75
N THR A 57 2.56 -8.94 -15.86
CA THR A 57 2.44 -8.13 -17.08
C THR A 57 1.03 -8.24 -17.67
N ALA A 58 0.45 -9.43 -17.72
CA ALA A 58 -0.91 -9.63 -18.24
C ALA A 58 -1.96 -8.92 -17.39
N ARG A 59 -1.82 -8.94 -16.05
CA ARG A 59 -2.64 -8.15 -15.12
C ARG A 59 -2.53 -6.65 -15.43
N ARG A 60 -1.30 -6.14 -15.59
CA ARG A 60 -1.08 -4.71 -15.85
C ARG A 60 -1.60 -4.26 -17.22
N VAL A 61 -1.45 -5.09 -18.25
CA VAL A 61 -2.00 -4.85 -19.61
C VAL A 61 -3.53 -4.71 -19.56
N ARG A 62 -4.21 -5.45 -18.67
CA ARG A 62 -5.65 -5.31 -18.40
C ARG A 62 -6.01 -4.08 -17.54
N ARG A 63 -5.07 -3.13 -17.38
CA ARG A 63 -5.22 -1.90 -16.60
C ARG A 63 -5.45 -2.11 -15.11
N GLU A 64 -5.12 -3.28 -14.56
CA GLU A 64 -5.15 -3.47 -13.12
C GLU A 64 -4.18 -2.47 -12.44
N PRO A 65 -4.58 -1.79 -11.35
CA PRO A 65 -3.73 -0.85 -10.64
C PRO A 65 -2.42 -1.50 -10.18
N MET A 66 -1.30 -0.82 -10.40
CA MET A 66 0.03 -1.34 -10.03
C MET A 66 0.10 -1.73 -8.55
N ALA A 67 -0.49 -0.94 -7.65
CA ALA A 67 -0.49 -1.22 -6.22
C ALA A 67 -1.18 -2.56 -5.87
N TYR A 68 -2.24 -2.96 -6.58
CA TYR A 68 -2.88 -4.27 -6.37
C TYR A 68 -2.10 -5.43 -7.00
N ILE A 69 -1.34 -5.15 -8.06
CA ILE A 69 -0.41 -6.13 -8.63
C ILE A 69 0.74 -6.40 -7.68
N LEU A 70 1.30 -5.34 -7.08
CA LEU A 70 2.39 -5.43 -6.11
C LEU A 70 1.92 -5.86 -4.72
N GLY A 71 0.63 -5.69 -4.41
CA GLY A 71 0.02 -5.96 -3.11
C GLY A 71 0.35 -4.93 -2.03
N GLU A 72 1.03 -3.84 -2.39
CA GLU A 72 1.51 -2.83 -1.45
C GLU A 72 1.56 -1.43 -2.06
N ARG A 73 1.53 -0.43 -1.18
CA ARG A 73 1.64 1.00 -1.50
C ARG A 73 2.43 1.70 -0.38
N GLU A 74 3.40 2.51 -0.78
CA GLU A 74 4.05 3.44 0.14
C GLU A 74 3.13 4.65 0.41
N PHE A 75 3.05 5.04 1.68
CA PHE A 75 2.37 6.24 2.16
C PHE A 75 3.13 6.75 3.39
N TRP A 76 3.53 8.02 3.39
CA TRP A 76 4.29 8.63 4.50
C TRP A 76 5.58 7.86 4.86
N GLY A 77 6.30 7.33 3.86
CA GLY A 77 7.49 6.49 4.05
C GLY A 77 7.22 5.14 4.72
N LEU A 78 5.97 4.79 4.98
CA LEU A 78 5.52 3.51 5.50
C LEU A 78 4.94 2.66 4.38
N ARG A 79 5.08 1.33 4.50
CA ARG A 79 4.58 0.38 3.52
C ARG A 79 3.27 -0.23 4.00
N PHE A 80 2.21 -0.02 3.23
CA PHE A 80 0.89 -0.58 3.50
C PHE A 80 0.58 -1.67 2.49
N MET A 81 0.16 -2.84 2.97
CA MET A 81 -0.50 -3.84 2.16
C MET A 81 -1.83 -3.28 1.65
N VAL A 82 -2.13 -3.54 0.38
CA VAL A 82 -3.37 -3.13 -0.27
C VAL A 82 -3.92 -4.27 -1.11
N SER A 83 -5.24 -4.27 -1.28
CA SER A 83 -5.97 -5.22 -2.11
C SER A 83 -7.16 -4.51 -2.74
N PRO A 84 -7.89 -5.14 -3.67
CA PRO A 84 -9.13 -4.57 -4.20
C PRO A 84 -10.21 -4.27 -3.13
N ALA A 85 -10.05 -4.76 -1.90
CA ALA A 85 -10.95 -4.47 -0.79
C ALA A 85 -10.78 -3.06 -0.19
N VAL A 86 -9.70 -2.34 -0.53
CA VAL A 86 -9.38 -1.02 0.03
C VAL A 86 -9.00 -0.04 -1.07
N LEU A 87 -9.24 1.25 -0.83
CA LEU A 87 -8.70 2.29 -1.70
C LEU A 87 -7.16 2.32 -1.59
N VAL A 88 -6.46 2.43 -2.72
CA VAL A 88 -5.01 2.66 -2.73
C VAL A 88 -4.71 4.02 -2.08
N PRO A 89 -3.84 4.08 -1.05
CA PRO A 89 -3.41 5.33 -0.42
C PRO A 89 -2.91 6.35 -1.45
N ARG A 90 -3.44 7.58 -1.35
CA ARG A 90 -3.13 8.68 -2.28
C ARG A 90 -2.13 9.64 -1.63
N PRO A 91 -1.18 10.21 -2.40
CA PRO A 91 -0.25 11.22 -1.89
C PRO A 91 -0.95 12.43 -1.27
N ASP A 92 -2.04 12.90 -1.88
CA ASP A 92 -2.79 14.06 -1.37
C ASP A 92 -3.35 13.85 0.05
N SER A 93 -3.49 12.60 0.50
CA SER A 93 -3.92 12.28 1.86
C SER A 93 -2.81 12.52 2.90
N GLU A 94 -1.56 12.69 2.48
CA GLU A 94 -0.43 13.02 3.37
C GLU A 94 -0.60 14.40 4.01
N THR A 95 -1.28 15.34 3.35
CA THR A 95 -1.61 16.65 3.92
C THR A 95 -2.44 16.57 5.21
N VAL A 96 -3.24 15.51 5.38
CA VAL A 96 -3.98 15.27 6.64
C VAL A 96 -3.01 14.95 7.76
N ILE A 97 -1.99 14.13 7.49
CA ILE A 97 -0.93 13.79 8.45
C ILE A 97 -0.15 15.05 8.82
N GLU A 98 0.34 15.80 7.82
CA GLU A 98 1.04 17.07 8.00
C GLU A 98 0.26 18.03 8.93
N THR A 99 -1.02 18.21 8.65
CA THR A 99 -1.89 19.11 9.44
C THR A 99 -1.96 18.69 10.90
N VAL A 100 -2.14 17.39 11.18
CA VAL A 100 -2.16 16.88 12.56
C VAL A 100 -0.81 17.06 13.24
N LEU A 101 0.28 16.83 12.50
CA LEU A 101 1.63 16.97 13.01
C LEU A 101 1.97 18.43 13.38
N ASP A 102 1.45 19.41 12.63
CA ASP A 102 1.61 20.84 12.92
C ASP A 102 0.76 21.29 14.11
N LEU A 103 -0.48 20.79 14.21
CA LEU A 103 -1.39 21.11 15.32
C LEU A 103 -0.91 20.52 16.67
N PHE A 104 -0.22 19.38 16.62
CA PHE A 104 0.26 18.67 17.81
C PHE A 104 1.78 18.40 17.72
N PRO A 105 2.62 19.41 18.00
CA PRO A 105 4.07 19.27 17.85
C PRO A 105 4.70 18.30 18.86
N ASP A 106 4.09 18.11 20.02
CA ASP A 106 4.51 17.12 21.00
C ASP A 106 4.08 15.69 20.60
N ARG A 107 5.04 14.92 20.08
CA ARG A 107 4.85 13.53 19.65
C ARG A 107 4.60 12.55 20.80
N SER A 108 4.83 12.95 22.04
CA SER A 108 4.53 12.12 23.22
C SER A 108 3.08 12.26 23.70
N ARG A 109 2.30 13.19 23.11
CA ARG A 109 0.93 13.46 23.52
C ARG A 109 0.04 12.22 23.34
N PRO A 110 -0.75 11.82 24.36
CA PRO A 110 -1.62 10.63 24.30
C PRO A 110 -2.92 10.94 23.54
N LEU A 111 -2.82 11.17 22.24
CA LEU A 111 -3.97 11.47 21.39
C LEU A 111 -4.93 10.28 21.32
N ARG A 112 -6.23 10.58 21.31
CA ARG A 112 -7.30 9.61 21.02
C ARG A 112 -7.89 9.99 19.68
N THR A 113 -7.77 9.09 18.71
CA THR A 113 -8.12 9.36 17.32
C THR A 113 -9.12 8.32 16.81
N ILE A 114 -9.93 8.72 15.83
CA ILE A 114 -10.83 7.82 15.12
C ILE A 114 -10.69 8.10 13.63
N ASP A 115 -10.69 7.03 12.85
CA ASP A 115 -10.62 7.06 11.40
C ASP A 115 -11.85 6.35 10.83
N LEU A 116 -12.71 7.12 10.17
CA LEU A 116 -13.99 6.68 9.64
C LEU A 116 -13.84 6.31 8.16
N GLY A 117 -14.11 5.06 7.81
CA GLY A 117 -13.78 4.53 6.49
C GLY A 117 -12.27 4.28 6.35
N THR A 118 -11.70 3.61 7.34
CA THR A 118 -10.24 3.49 7.50
C THR A 118 -9.53 2.82 6.31
N GLY A 119 -10.24 2.00 5.52
CA GLY A 119 -9.68 1.31 4.37
C GLY A 119 -8.45 0.48 4.73
N SER A 120 -7.28 0.84 4.19
CA SER A 120 -6.01 0.17 4.51
C SER A 120 -5.44 0.54 5.89
N GLY A 121 -6.06 1.50 6.59
CA GLY A 121 -5.57 2.09 7.83
C GLY A 121 -4.49 3.16 7.63
N CYS A 122 -4.25 3.63 6.40
CA CYS A 122 -3.07 4.45 6.11
C CYS A 122 -2.98 5.74 6.93
N LEU A 123 -4.11 6.39 7.22
CA LEU A 123 -4.12 7.61 8.02
C LEU A 123 -3.89 7.29 9.51
N LEU A 124 -4.78 6.48 10.10
CA LEU A 124 -4.71 6.18 11.53
C LEU A 124 -3.38 5.56 11.93
N LEU A 125 -2.94 4.54 11.21
CA LEU A 125 -1.75 3.78 11.58
C LEU A 125 -0.49 4.64 11.44
N THR A 126 -0.44 5.54 10.46
CA THR A 126 0.63 6.54 10.35
C THR A 126 0.64 7.48 11.54
N LEU A 127 -0.52 8.01 11.95
CA LEU A 127 -0.60 8.84 13.16
C LEU A 127 -0.14 8.08 14.42
N LEU A 128 -0.49 6.80 14.56
CA LEU A 128 -0.01 5.99 15.68
C LEU A 128 1.51 5.73 15.62
N ARG A 129 2.12 5.72 14.44
CA ARG A 129 3.58 5.64 14.28
C ARG A 129 4.27 6.94 14.68
N GLU A 130 3.68 8.08 14.37
CA GLU A 130 4.20 9.41 14.72
C GLU A 130 4.00 9.76 16.20
N PHE A 131 2.89 9.33 16.80
CA PHE A 131 2.55 9.60 18.20
C PHE A 131 2.60 8.31 19.04
N SER A 132 3.70 8.13 19.78
CA SER A 132 4.00 6.86 20.48
C SER A 132 3.02 6.50 21.60
N GLN A 133 2.33 7.48 22.18
CA GLN A 133 1.31 7.28 23.22
C GLN A 133 -0.14 7.36 22.69
N ALA A 134 -0.32 7.64 21.40
CA ALA A 134 -1.65 7.75 20.83
C ALA A 134 -2.33 6.38 20.72
N HIS A 135 -3.66 6.40 20.79
CA HIS A 135 -4.55 5.28 20.54
C HIS A 135 -5.60 5.65 19.51
N GLY A 136 -6.04 4.65 18.76
CA GLY A 136 -6.88 4.84 17.58
C GLY A 136 -8.05 3.88 17.49
N VAL A 137 -9.16 4.34 16.92
CA VAL A 137 -10.25 3.48 16.45
C VAL A 137 -10.28 3.52 14.92
N ALA A 138 -10.08 2.37 14.29
CA ALA A 138 -10.23 2.16 12.86
C ALA A 138 -11.64 1.62 12.61
N MET A 139 -12.49 2.42 11.95
CA MET A 139 -13.86 2.04 11.63
C MET A 139 -14.03 1.91 10.13
N ASP A 140 -14.67 0.83 9.68
CA ASP A 140 -15.03 0.65 8.27
C ASP A 140 -16.28 -0.23 8.16
N ALA A 141 -17.11 0.00 7.14
CA ALA A 141 -18.26 -0.84 6.87
C ALA A 141 -17.84 -2.19 6.26
N SER A 142 -16.68 -2.25 5.61
CA SER A 142 -16.14 -3.44 4.96
C SER A 142 -15.30 -4.27 5.93
N SER A 143 -15.75 -5.49 6.22
CA SER A 143 -14.94 -6.46 6.99
C SER A 143 -13.60 -6.77 6.31
N ALA A 144 -13.60 -6.87 4.98
CA ALA A 144 -12.41 -7.12 4.19
C ALA A 144 -11.41 -5.94 4.26
N ALA A 145 -11.90 -4.69 4.33
CA ALA A 145 -11.03 -3.54 4.57
C ALA A 145 -10.39 -3.62 5.97
N LEU A 146 -11.18 -3.96 7.00
CA LEU A 146 -10.66 -4.11 8.35
C LEU A 146 -9.63 -5.25 8.48
N GLU A 147 -9.74 -6.33 7.69
CA GLU A 147 -8.70 -7.36 7.62
C GLU A 147 -7.38 -6.79 7.08
N VAL A 148 -7.43 -5.98 6.01
CA VAL A 148 -6.24 -5.30 5.48
C VAL A 148 -5.67 -4.32 6.52
N ALA A 149 -6.51 -3.51 7.16
CA ALA A 149 -6.09 -2.57 8.19
C ALA A 149 -5.44 -3.26 9.40
N ARG A 150 -5.98 -4.41 9.85
CA ARG A 150 -5.39 -5.22 10.92
C ARG A 150 -4.01 -5.73 10.56
N ALA A 151 -3.88 -6.33 9.37
CA ALA A 151 -2.59 -6.84 8.90
C ALA A 151 -1.54 -5.71 8.80
N ASN A 152 -1.95 -4.52 8.35
CA ASN A 152 -1.06 -3.35 8.34
C ASN A 152 -0.70 -2.88 9.75
N ALA A 153 -1.63 -2.87 10.69
CA ALA A 153 -1.36 -2.46 12.07
C ALA A 153 -0.39 -3.43 12.77
N GLU A 154 -0.49 -4.73 12.48
CA GLU A 154 0.45 -5.75 12.94
C GLU A 154 1.84 -5.53 12.33
N ALA A 155 1.93 -5.37 11.00
CA ALA A 155 3.19 -5.12 10.31
C ALA A 155 3.89 -3.84 10.79
N LEU A 156 3.11 -2.82 11.16
CA LEU A 156 3.59 -1.55 11.69
C LEU A 156 3.79 -1.56 13.21
N GLY A 157 3.47 -2.65 13.92
CA GLY A 157 3.65 -2.76 15.37
C GLY A 157 2.77 -1.79 16.19
N VAL A 158 1.60 -1.41 15.66
CA VAL A 158 0.64 -0.50 16.33
C VAL A 158 -0.71 -1.17 16.62
N ALA A 159 -0.84 -2.47 16.35
CA ALA A 159 -2.08 -3.23 16.57
C ALA A 159 -2.59 -3.13 18.02
N SER A 160 -1.72 -3.19 19.03
CA SER A 160 -2.11 -3.08 20.44
C SER A 160 -2.70 -1.72 20.83
N ARG A 161 -2.48 -0.69 20.00
CA ARG A 161 -3.00 0.68 20.19
C ARG A 161 -4.16 1.00 19.25
N THR A 162 -4.65 0.00 18.52
CA THR A 162 -5.70 0.16 17.51
C THR A 162 -6.90 -0.72 17.85
N THR A 163 -8.07 -0.13 17.96
CA THR A 163 -9.35 -0.84 18.04
C THR A 163 -10.00 -0.85 16.66
N PHE A 164 -10.50 -2.01 16.20
CA PHE A 164 -11.14 -2.15 14.91
C PHE A 164 -12.64 -2.37 15.07
N VAL A 165 -13.45 -1.54 14.42
CA VAL A 165 -14.92 -1.54 14.53
C VAL A 165 -15.53 -1.69 13.14
N ALA A 166 -16.37 -2.71 12.97
CA ALA A 166 -17.20 -2.85 11.77
C ALA A 166 -18.49 -2.07 11.97
N ALA A 167 -18.60 -0.91 11.32
CA ALA A 167 -19.78 -0.04 11.41
C ALA A 167 -19.86 0.89 10.19
N ASP A 168 -21.09 1.26 9.84
CA ASP A 168 -21.39 2.20 8.77
C ASP A 168 -21.90 3.53 9.38
N CYS A 169 -21.22 4.64 9.10
CA CYS A 169 -21.60 5.95 9.62
C CYS A 169 -22.88 6.52 8.95
N GLY A 170 -23.37 5.88 7.89
CA GLY A 170 -24.65 6.17 7.26
C GLY A 170 -25.85 5.50 7.93
N GLU A 171 -25.63 4.49 8.77
CA GLU A 171 -26.70 3.73 9.44
C GLU A 171 -27.03 4.30 10.83
N PRO A 172 -28.31 4.40 11.24
CA PRO A 172 -28.67 4.84 12.59
C PRO A 172 -28.05 3.94 13.68
N GLY A 173 -27.56 4.53 14.77
CA GLY A 173 -27.06 3.77 15.92
C GLY A 173 -25.60 3.28 15.82
N TRP A 174 -24.80 3.91 14.94
CA TRP A 174 -23.37 3.62 14.79
C TRP A 174 -22.47 4.11 15.94
N VAL A 175 -23.04 4.82 16.93
CA VAL A 175 -22.39 5.40 18.10
C VAL A 175 -22.79 4.70 19.40
#